data_AF-A0A497G632-F1
#
_entry.id   AF-A0A497G632-F1
#
_cell.length_a   1.000
_cell.length_b   1.000
_cell.length_c   1.000
_cell.angle_alpha   90.00
_cell.angle_beta   90.00
_cell.angle_gamma   90.00
#
_symmetry.space_group_name_H-M   'P 1'
#
loop_
_entity.id
_entity.type
_entity.pdbx_description
1 polymer ?
#
loop_
_entity_poly.entity_id
_entity_poly.type
_entity_poly.pdbx_seq_one_letter_code
_entity_poly.pdbx_strand_id
1 'polypeptide(L)'
;MRYVEPPAPSPANWGLELEDPILFVDGGEESREAEEMLKQRGLKYRRIDVRDNGLRGWLLFEYGTSKVPMLVLNNKVLVGLEEIRRALSL
;
A
#
# COMPACT_ATOMS: atom_id res chain seq x y z
N MET A 1 15.24 34.13 -8.12
CA MET A 1 14.44 32.90 -8.33
C MET A 1 13.63 32.65 -7.07
N ARG A 2 12.29 32.65 -7.15
CA ARG A 2 11.46 32.21 -6.02
C ARG A 2 11.40 30.70 -6.09
N TYR A 3 11.83 30.02 -5.02
CA TYR A 3 11.59 28.60 -4.88
C TYR A 3 10.08 28.39 -4.80
N VAL A 4 9.54 27.60 -5.73
CA VAL A 4 8.15 27.15 -5.71
C VAL A 4 8.22 25.74 -5.14
N GLU A 5 7.60 25.51 -3.98
CA GLU A 5 7.48 24.15 -3.46
C GLU A 5 6.79 23.28 -4.51
N PRO A 6 7.36 22.12 -4.86
CA PRO A 6 6.67 21.19 -5.73
C PRO A 6 5.33 20.81 -5.07
N PRO A 7 4.24 20.68 -5.85
CA PRO A 7 2.95 20.26 -5.30
C PRO A 7 3.14 18.94 -4.54
N ALA A 8 2.50 18.82 -3.37
CA ALA A 8 2.51 17.58 -2.60
C ALA A 8 2.18 16.40 -3.55
N PRO A 9 2.96 15.31 -3.51
CA PRO A 9 2.77 14.23 -4.46
C PRO A 9 1.36 13.66 -4.31
N SER A 10 0.55 13.81 -5.35
CA SER A 10 -0.78 13.21 -5.44
C SER A 10 -0.65 11.69 -5.37
N PRO A 11 -1.59 10.97 -4.72
CA PRO A 11 -1.64 9.51 -4.78
C PRO A 11 -1.65 8.95 -6.21
N ALA A 12 -2.15 9.73 -7.18
CA ALA A 12 -2.13 9.40 -8.60
C ALA A 12 -0.73 9.43 -9.25
N ASN A 13 0.24 10.10 -8.61
CA ASN A 13 1.63 10.20 -9.07
C ASN A 13 2.56 9.26 -8.29
N TRP A 14 2.05 8.43 -7.37
CA TRP A 14 2.85 7.44 -6.61
C TRP A 14 3.18 6.17 -7.41
N GLY A 15 2.98 6.20 -8.73
CA GLY A 15 3.28 5.11 -9.63
C GLY A 15 4.13 5.60 -10.79
N LEU A 16 5.41 5.19 -10.80
CA LEU A 16 6.09 4.53 -11.93
C LEU A 16 7.62 4.66 -11.90
N GLU A 17 8.22 5.41 -10.97
CA GLU A 17 9.68 5.44 -10.80
C GLU A 17 10.09 4.82 -9.47
N LEU A 18 10.27 3.48 -9.46
CA LEU A 18 10.96 2.72 -8.40
C LEU A 18 10.55 3.08 -6.96
N GLU A 19 9.28 3.36 -6.70
CA GLU A 19 8.86 3.72 -5.35
C GLU A 19 8.71 2.47 -4.47
N ASP A 20 9.16 2.59 -3.23
CA ASP A 20 9.04 1.53 -2.23
C ASP A 20 7.63 0.92 -2.22
N PRO A 21 7.50 -0.41 -2.04
CA PRO A 21 6.22 -1.11 -1.96
C PRO A 21 5.24 -0.39 -1.04
N ILE A 22 3.94 -0.40 -1.35
CA ILE A 22 2.92 0.26 -0.54
C ILE A 22 2.04 -0.79 0.11
N LEU A 23 1.90 -0.74 1.44
CA LEU A 23 0.95 -1.55 2.18
C LEU A 23 -0.18 -0.68 2.71
N PHE A 24 -1.39 -0.90 2.19
CA PHE A 24 -2.62 -0.34 2.73
C PHE A 24 -3.16 -1.22 3.86
N VAL A 25 -3.48 -0.63 4.99
CA VAL A 25 -3.91 -1.32 6.22
C VAL A 25 -5.03 -0.59 6.94
N ASP A 26 -5.78 -1.29 7.77
CA ASP A 26 -6.81 -0.73 8.65
C ASP A 26 -6.57 -1.02 10.15
N GLY A 27 -5.42 -1.57 10.49
CA GLY A 27 -5.07 -1.94 11.87
C GLY A 27 -5.84 -3.14 12.43
N GLY A 28 -6.63 -3.83 11.60
CA GLY A 28 -7.24 -5.13 11.92
C GLY A 28 -6.20 -6.25 12.01
N GLU A 29 -6.65 -7.45 12.38
CA GLU A 29 -5.79 -8.62 12.61
C GLU A 29 -4.97 -8.99 11.35
N GLU A 30 -5.63 -9.18 10.21
CA GLU A 30 -4.95 -9.48 8.93
C GLU A 30 -3.93 -8.40 8.56
N SER A 31 -4.25 -7.12 8.80
CA SER A 31 -3.36 -6.00 8.54
C SER A 31 -2.09 -6.07 9.39
N ARG A 32 -2.22 -6.35 10.69
CA ARG A 32 -1.07 -6.47 11.61
C ARG A 32 -0.21 -7.67 11.25
N GLU A 33 -0.82 -8.79 10.91
CA GLU A 33 -0.09 -9.99 10.49
C GLU A 33 0.69 -9.74 9.19
N ALA A 34 0.11 -9.02 8.23
CA ALA A 34 0.82 -8.61 7.03
C ALA A 34 2.02 -7.70 7.35
N GLU A 35 1.84 -6.72 8.25
CA GLU A 35 2.93 -5.83 8.70
C GLU A 35 4.09 -6.61 9.35
N GLU A 36 3.78 -7.55 10.25
CA GLU A 36 4.76 -8.41 10.92
C GLU A 36 5.51 -9.30 9.92
N MET A 37 4.78 -9.93 9.00
CA MET A 37 5.34 -10.79 7.98
C MET A 37 6.31 -10.05 7.05
N LEU A 38 5.97 -8.82 6.64
CA LEU A 38 6.86 -7.99 5.82
C LEU A 38 8.09 -7.54 6.60
N LYS A 39 7.92 -7.18 7.89
CA LYS A 39 9.01 -6.82 8.79
C LYS A 39 9.99 -7.97 8.98
N GLN A 40 9.51 -9.19 9.21
CA GLN A 40 10.34 -10.40 9.37
C GLN A 40 11.17 -10.71 8.13
N ARG A 41 10.66 -10.37 6.94
CA ARG A 41 11.37 -10.52 5.65
C ARG A 41 12.33 -9.37 5.35
N GLY A 42 12.39 -8.33 6.18
CA GLY A 42 13.23 -7.15 5.95
C GLY A 42 12.78 -6.29 4.76
N LEU A 43 11.52 -6.43 4.30
CA LEU A 43 10.99 -5.66 3.19
C LEU A 43 10.62 -4.25 3.68
N LYS A 44 11.24 -3.23 3.07
CA LYS A 44 10.86 -1.83 3.29
C LYS A 44 9.60 -1.51 2.49
N TYR A 45 8.64 -0.84 3.11
CA TYR A 45 7.40 -0.43 2.46
C TYR A 45 6.88 0.87 3.08
N ARG A 46 6.09 1.61 2.30
CA ARG A 46 5.26 2.72 2.78
C ARG A 46 3.97 2.16 3.35
N ARG A 47 3.67 2.47 4.60
CA ARG A 47 2.41 2.10 5.27
C ARG A 47 1.37 3.19 5.06
N ILE A 48 0.18 2.82 4.60
CA ILE A 48 -0.97 3.72 4.45
C ILE A 48 -2.14 3.21 5.29
N ASP A 49 -2.61 4.02 6.23
CA ASP A 49 -3.78 3.71 7.03
C ASP A 49 -5.06 4.15 6.32
N VAL A 50 -5.95 3.21 5.99
CA VAL A 50 -7.17 3.51 5.21
C VAL A 50 -8.37 3.88 6.08
N ARG A 51 -8.19 3.94 7.41
CA ARG A 51 -9.25 4.40 8.32
C ARG A 51 -9.50 5.90 8.20
N ASP A 52 -8.55 6.64 7.63
CA ASP A 52 -8.66 8.07 7.42
C ASP A 52 -9.50 8.41 6.18
N ASN A 53 -10.21 9.54 6.27
CA ASN A 53 -11.31 9.97 5.42
C ASN A 53 -11.12 9.72 3.91
N GLY A 54 -11.91 8.78 3.36
CA GLY A 54 -12.11 8.61 1.92
C GLY A 54 -11.17 7.62 1.21
N LEU A 55 -10.12 7.13 1.88
CA LEU A 55 -9.14 6.24 1.24
C LEU A 55 -9.73 4.92 0.79
N ARG A 56 -10.70 4.35 1.51
CA ARG A 56 -11.41 3.14 1.05
C ARG A 56 -12.21 3.35 -0.24
N GLY A 57 -12.80 4.54 -0.40
CA GLY A 57 -13.50 4.91 -1.64
C GLY A 57 -12.52 5.09 -2.79
N TRP A 58 -11.35 5.70 -2.52
CA TRP A 58 -10.27 5.81 -3.49
C TRP A 58 -9.71 4.43 -3.90
N LEU A 59 -9.49 3.51 -2.96
CA LEU A 59 -9.08 2.14 -3.28
C LEU A 59 -10.08 1.41 -4.16
N LEU A 60 -11.38 1.59 -3.90
CA LEU A 60 -12.43 1.02 -4.73
C LEU A 60 -12.39 1.57 -6.17
N PHE A 61 -12.13 2.87 -6.32
CA PHE A 61 -12.02 3.52 -7.64
C PHE A 61 -10.76 3.08 -8.39
N GLU A 62 -9.61 3.07 -7.72
CA GLU A 62 -8.30 2.79 -8.32
C GLU A 62 -8.06 1.29 -8.57
N TYR A 63 -8.36 0.45 -7.57
CA TYR A 63 -8.02 -0.97 -7.57
C TYR A 63 -9.24 -1.88 -7.69
N GLY A 64 -10.46 -1.33 -7.81
CA GLY A 64 -11.70 -2.11 -7.90
C GLY A 64 -12.10 -2.81 -6.60
N THR A 65 -11.44 -2.50 -5.47
CA THR A 65 -11.73 -3.11 -4.18
C THR A 65 -11.33 -2.20 -3.02
N SER A 66 -12.07 -2.25 -1.92
CA SER A 66 -11.73 -1.57 -0.66
C SER A 66 -11.15 -2.53 0.40
N LYS A 67 -10.89 -3.78 0.01
CA LYS A 67 -10.34 -4.82 0.88
C LYS A 67 -8.87 -4.51 1.20
N VAL A 68 -8.53 -4.65 2.48
CA VAL A 68 -7.17 -4.55 3.01
C VAL A 68 -6.91 -5.77 3.93
N PRO A 69 -5.64 -6.15 4.23
CA PRO A 69 -4.41 -5.53 3.76
C PRO A 69 -4.24 -5.62 2.25
N MET A 70 -3.66 -4.61 1.62
CA MET A 70 -3.35 -4.61 0.19
C MET A 70 -1.91 -4.18 -0.02
N LEU A 71 -1.12 -5.01 -0.71
CA LEU A 71 0.28 -4.73 -1.05
C LEU A 71 0.42 -4.40 -2.53
N VAL A 72 0.94 -3.23 -2.85
CA VAL A 72 1.34 -2.82 -4.20
C VAL A 72 2.86 -2.96 -4.30
N LEU A 73 3.32 -3.88 -5.16
CA LEU A 73 4.73 -4.24 -5.31
C LEU A 73 5.02 -4.56 -6.77
N ASN A 74 5.99 -3.87 -7.40
CA ASN A 74 6.46 -4.16 -8.77
C ASN A 74 5.31 -4.28 -9.80
N ASN A 75 4.40 -3.30 -9.81
CA ASN A 75 3.18 -3.29 -10.65
C ASN A 75 2.20 -4.45 -10.39
N LYS A 76 2.34 -5.18 -9.28
CA LYS A 76 1.37 -6.16 -8.80
C LYS A 76 0.59 -5.58 -7.64
N VAL A 77 -0.70 -5.91 -7.59
CA VAL A 77 -1.61 -5.59 -6.50
C VAL A 77 -2.02 -6.90 -5.87
N LEU A 78 -1.72 -7.08 -4.58
CA LEU A 78 -2.01 -8.29 -3.81
C LEU A 78 -3.03 -7.93 -2.73
N VAL A 79 -4.19 -8.58 -2.72
CA VAL A 79 -5.35 -8.19 -1.90
C VAL A 79 -5.69 -9.25 -0.86
N GLY A 80 -5.54 -8.86 0.40
CA GLY A 80 -5.75 -9.72 1.57
C GLY A 80 -4.48 -10.47 1.98
N LEU A 81 -4.42 -10.82 3.26
CA LEU A 81 -3.24 -11.45 3.85
C LEU A 81 -2.79 -12.72 3.11
N GLU A 82 -3.75 -13.56 2.72
CA GLU A 82 -3.50 -14.84 2.04
C GLU A 82 -2.78 -14.67 0.69
N GLU A 83 -3.15 -13.66 -0.08
CA GLU A 83 -2.52 -13.41 -1.38
C GLU A 83 -1.10 -12.87 -1.20
N ILE A 84 -0.91 -11.96 -0.24
CA ILE A 84 0.41 -11.43 0.14
C ILE A 84 1.31 -12.57 0.61
N ARG A 85 0.80 -13.48 1.44
CA ARG A 85 1.53 -14.65 1.93
C ARG A 85 1.99 -15.53 0.77
N ARG A 86 1.08 -15.89 -0.15
CA ARG A 86 1.39 -16.73 -1.32
C ARG A 86 2.45 -16.10 -2.23
N ALA A 87 2.33 -14.81 -2.51
CA ALA A 87 3.25 -14.10 -3.40
C ALA A 87 4.68 -14.01 -2.85
N LEU A 88 4.82 -14.00 -1.52
CA LEU A 88 6.10 -13.84 -0.82
C LEU A 88 6.66 -15.15 -0.24
N SER A 89 6.00 -16.28 -0.49
CA SER A 89 6.43 -17.63 -0.09
C SER A 89 7.30 -18.33 -1.16
N LEU A 90 7.78 -17.57 -2.16
CA LEU A 90 8.71 -18.04 -3.20
C LEU A 90 10.15 -17.84 -2.79
#